data_AF-A0A2N2ZRL4-F1
#
_entry.id   AF-A0A2N2ZRL4-F1
#
_cell.length_a   1.000
_cell.length_b   1.000
_cell.length_c   1.000
_cell.angle_alpha   90.00
_cell.angle_beta   90.00
_cell.angle_gamma   90.00
#
_symmetry.space_group_name_H-M   'P 1'
#
loop_
_entity.id
_entity.type
_entity.pdbx_description
1 polymer ?
#
loop_
_entity_poly.entity_id
_entity_poly.type
_entity_poly.pdbx_seq_one_letter_code
_entity_poly.pdbx_strand_id
1 'polypeptide(L)'
;MLGKGINHLINFFYARKYVFWGLLTAIVTVLSYGVSKLSLNENIFSTLPKGNAYANFFKFIDQENLSNQLIISIAVSETAEEEIENLTTIFSDSISTSVQGLINNLVIQRPDVEKEVYAYYHQNFPIFIADAYYESIENKIKKDTIRTSLIHAQQNLLSPSGFVLKEFILNDPLYISSDFFKTLEKNTNFSNITIENGFVFSDDKKFLFITAQPNFAVS
;
A
#
# COMPACT_ATOMS: atom_id res chain seq x y z
N MET A 1 8.87 -4.07 64.82
CA MET A 1 7.59 -4.80 64.93
C MET A 1 7.32 -5.74 63.74
N LEU A 2 7.78 -5.42 62.53
CA LEU A 2 7.68 -6.30 61.34
C LEU A 2 8.34 -7.69 61.51
N GLY A 3 9.52 -7.78 62.15
CA GLY A 3 10.25 -9.04 62.30
C GLY A 3 9.54 -10.11 63.15
N LYS A 4 8.75 -9.72 64.16
CA LYS A 4 7.99 -10.68 64.98
C LYS A 4 6.81 -11.28 64.20
N GLY A 5 6.18 -10.50 63.32
CA GLY A 5 5.08 -10.96 62.47
C GLY A 5 5.54 -11.97 61.41
N ILE A 6 6.66 -11.69 60.74
CA ILE A 6 7.25 -12.59 59.74
C ILE A 6 7.68 -13.92 60.38
N ASN A 7 8.30 -13.87 61.57
CA ASN A 7 8.75 -15.08 62.25
C ASN A 7 7.58 -15.98 62.71
N HIS A 8 6.44 -15.38 63.10
CA HIS A 8 5.24 -16.12 63.45
C HIS A 8 4.60 -16.81 62.23
N LEU A 9 4.60 -16.12 61.08
CA LEU A 9 4.13 -16.65 59.80
C LEU A 9 4.99 -17.82 59.33
N ILE A 10 6.31 -17.69 59.42
CA ILE A 10 7.27 -18.76 59.07
C ILE A 10 7.04 -19.98 59.96
N ASN A 11 6.97 -19.81 61.28
CA ASN A 11 6.74 -20.93 62.20
C ASN A 11 5.40 -21.62 61.95
N PHE A 12 4.34 -20.87 61.59
CA PHE A 12 3.03 -21.43 61.22
C PHE A 12 3.10 -22.31 59.97
N PHE A 13 3.78 -21.85 58.91
CA PHE A 13 3.97 -22.62 57.68
C PHE A 13 4.93 -23.80 57.86
N TYR A 14 5.93 -23.68 58.74
CA TYR A 14 6.89 -24.75 59.05
C TYR A 14 6.22 -25.90 59.82
N ALA A 15 5.31 -25.57 60.75
CA ALA A 15 4.53 -26.54 61.50
C ALA A 15 3.45 -27.25 60.66
N ARG A 16 2.96 -26.61 59.58
CA ARG A 16 1.86 -27.11 58.74
C ARG A 16 2.25 -27.18 57.26
N LYS A 17 3.17 -28.08 56.93
CA LYS A 17 3.71 -28.27 55.57
C LYS A 17 2.64 -28.48 54.49
N TYR A 18 1.54 -29.18 54.80
CA TYR A 18 0.43 -29.39 53.86
C TYR A 18 -0.33 -28.10 53.53
N VAL A 19 -0.49 -27.18 54.48
CA VAL A 19 -1.14 -25.88 54.26
C VAL A 19 -0.26 -24.97 53.39
N PHE A 20 1.05 -25.02 53.59
CA PHE A 20 2.01 -24.31 52.73
C PHE A 20 1.93 -24.80 51.28
N TRP A 21 1.99 -26.12 51.06
CA TRP A 21 1.88 -26.68 49.72
C TRP A 21 0.52 -26.38 49.09
N GLY A 22 -0.59 -26.50 49.83
CA GLY A 22 -1.92 -26.16 49.33
C GLY A 22 -2.04 -24.69 48.89
N LEU A 23 -1.49 -23.76 49.68
CA LEU A 23 -1.45 -22.33 49.33
C LEU A 23 -0.58 -22.08 48.09
N LEU A 24 0.59 -22.71 48.00
CA LEU A 24 1.50 -22.59 46.87
C LEU A 24 0.85 -23.12 45.60
N THR A 25 0.21 -24.29 45.65
CA THR A 25 -0.54 -24.84 44.52
C THR A 25 -1.68 -23.92 44.13
N ALA A 26 -2.44 -23.37 45.08
CA ALA A 26 -3.51 -22.41 44.79
C ALA A 26 -3.01 -21.15 44.07
N ILE A 27 -1.89 -20.57 44.51
CA ILE A 27 -1.27 -19.41 43.85
C ILE A 27 -0.83 -19.77 42.43
N VAL A 28 -0.16 -20.91 42.26
CA VAL A 28 0.27 -21.39 40.93
C VAL A 28 -0.94 -21.60 40.02
N THR A 29 -2.02 -22.21 40.50
CA THR A 29 -3.25 -22.40 39.72
C THR A 29 -3.87 -21.07 39.28
N VAL A 30 -3.91 -20.06 40.15
CA VAL A 30 -4.42 -18.73 39.80
C VAL A 30 -3.55 -18.05 38.76
N LEU A 31 -2.22 -18.13 38.89
CA LEU A 31 -1.29 -17.56 37.92
C LEU A 31 -1.38 -18.29 36.57
N SER A 32 -1.43 -19.61 36.56
CA SER A 32 -1.62 -20.42 35.35
C SER A 32 -2.94 -20.09 34.66
N TYR A 33 -4.02 -19.89 35.42
CA TYR A 33 -5.31 -19.45 34.87
C TYR A 33 -5.22 -18.06 34.23
N GLY A 34 -4.48 -17.13 34.85
CA GLY A 34 -4.21 -15.81 34.29
C GLY A 34 -3.45 -15.88 32.95
N VAL A 35 -2.44 -16.74 32.86
CA VAL A 35 -1.70 -16.97 31.61
C VAL A 35 -2.61 -17.53 30.51
N SER A 36 -3.54 -18.43 30.83
CA SER A 36 -4.51 -18.97 29.85
C SER A 36 -5.51 -17.95 29.32
N LYS A 37 -5.64 -16.77 29.97
CA LYS A 37 -6.52 -15.67 29.54
C LYS A 37 -5.76 -14.53 28.87
N LEU A 38 -4.45 -14.67 28.68
CA LEU A 38 -3.66 -13.68 27.99
C LEU A 38 -4.08 -13.62 26.51
N SER A 39 -4.56 -12.46 26.07
CA SER A 39 -4.76 -12.17 24.65
C SER A 39 -3.54 -11.39 24.17
N LEU A 40 -2.85 -11.94 23.18
CA LEU A 40 -1.81 -11.22 22.47
C LEU A 40 -2.48 -10.28 21.47
N ASN A 41 -2.17 -9.00 21.57
CA ASN A 41 -2.57 -8.01 20.58
C ASN A 41 -1.37 -7.75 19.69
N GLU A 42 -1.42 -8.22 18.44
CA GLU A 42 -0.31 -8.09 17.49
C GLU A 42 -0.37 -6.75 16.73
N ASN A 43 -1.44 -5.97 16.95
CA ASN A 43 -1.62 -4.68 16.32
C ASN A 43 -0.63 -3.64 16.89
N ILE A 44 0.37 -3.26 16.09
CA ILE A 44 1.35 -2.21 16.42
C ILE A 44 0.71 -0.85 16.75
N PHE A 45 -0.46 -0.53 16.19
CA PHE A 45 -1.17 0.72 16.44
C PHE A 45 -1.71 0.80 17.87
N SER A 46 -1.82 -0.32 18.59
CA SER A 46 -2.23 -0.35 20.00
C SER A 46 -1.25 0.38 20.93
N THR A 47 0.00 0.56 20.49
CA THR A 47 1.07 1.27 21.21
C THR A 47 1.04 2.79 21.02
N LEU A 48 0.25 3.29 20.06
CA LEU A 48 0.19 4.71 19.72
C LEU A 48 -0.81 5.49 20.61
N PRO A 49 -0.58 6.79 20.84
CA PRO A 49 -1.46 7.63 21.65
C PRO A 49 -2.84 7.81 21.00
N LYS A 50 -3.91 7.51 21.77
CA LYS A 50 -5.30 7.55 21.32
C LYS A 50 -5.89 8.97 21.41
N GLY A 51 -5.46 9.88 20.54
CA GLY A 51 -6.09 11.20 20.36
C GLY A 51 -7.29 11.15 19.39
N ASN A 52 -8.26 12.07 19.54
CA ASN A 52 -9.49 12.09 18.72
C ASN A 52 -9.24 12.22 17.21
N ALA A 53 -8.24 13.02 16.80
CA ALA A 53 -7.86 13.15 15.38
C ALA A 53 -7.29 11.83 14.81
N TYR A 54 -6.49 11.14 15.63
CA TYR A 54 -5.91 9.83 15.27
C TYR A 54 -6.98 8.74 15.21
N ALA A 55 -7.97 8.76 16.11
CA ALA A 55 -9.06 7.79 16.11
C ALA A 55 -9.88 7.80 14.81
N ASN A 56 -10.14 8.98 14.23
CA ASN A 56 -10.87 9.09 12.97
C ASN A 56 -10.03 8.65 11.77
N PHE A 57 -8.74 9.01 11.75
CA PHE A 57 -7.81 8.55 10.72
C PHE A 57 -7.66 7.02 10.72
N PHE A 58 -7.48 6.40 11.90
CA PHE A 58 -7.38 4.95 12.00
C PHE A 58 -8.67 4.23 11.65
N LYS A 59 -9.84 4.79 12.03
CA LYS A 59 -11.13 4.25 11.57
C LYS A 59 -11.24 4.24 10.06
N PHE A 60 -10.77 5.28 9.36
CA PHE A 60 -10.78 5.31 7.91
C PHE A 60 -9.87 4.23 7.30
N ILE A 61 -8.64 4.07 7.82
CA ILE A 61 -7.70 3.05 7.35
C ILE A 61 -8.24 1.63 7.55
N ASP A 62 -8.87 1.37 8.70
CA ASP A 62 -9.42 0.07 9.09
C ASP A 62 -10.74 -0.24 8.36
N GLN A 63 -11.66 0.74 8.23
CA GLN A 63 -12.95 0.55 7.56
C GLN A 63 -12.81 0.31 6.05
N GLU A 64 -11.86 0.97 5.39
CA GLU A 64 -11.63 0.81 3.95
C GLU A 64 -10.71 -0.38 3.62
N ASN A 65 -10.37 -1.22 4.62
CA ASN A 65 -9.52 -2.39 4.47
C ASN A 65 -8.15 -2.06 3.84
N LEU A 66 -7.71 -0.79 3.93
CA LEU A 66 -6.51 -0.27 3.27
C LEU A 66 -5.23 -0.84 3.87
N SER A 67 -5.27 -1.26 5.15
CA SER A 67 -4.13 -1.92 5.79
C SER A 67 -3.98 -3.38 5.37
N ASN A 68 -4.99 -3.98 4.74
CA ASN A 68 -5.02 -5.41 4.48
C ASN A 68 -4.48 -5.75 3.08
N GLN A 69 -3.25 -5.32 2.82
CA GLN A 69 -2.58 -5.53 1.54
C GLN A 69 -1.31 -6.36 1.73
N LEU A 70 -1.23 -7.47 1.00
CA LEU A 70 -0.07 -8.31 0.88
C LEU A 70 0.72 -7.87 -0.36
N ILE A 71 1.98 -7.49 -0.18
CA ILE A 71 2.90 -7.18 -1.28
C ILE A 71 3.90 -8.33 -1.39
N ILE A 72 3.89 -9.02 -2.52
CA ILE A 72 4.80 -10.11 -2.84
C ILE A 72 5.86 -9.54 -3.78
N SER A 73 7.13 -9.68 -3.39
CA SER A 73 8.27 -9.28 -4.22
C SER A 73 8.92 -10.53 -4.77
N ILE A 74 8.89 -10.70 -6.09
CA ILE A 74 9.56 -11.81 -6.79
C ILE A 74 10.85 -11.27 -7.38
N ALA A 75 11.99 -11.88 -7.03
CA ALA A 75 13.26 -11.54 -7.66
C ALA A 75 13.26 -12.06 -9.10
N VAL A 76 13.56 -11.19 -10.05
CA VAL A 76 13.61 -11.49 -11.49
C VAL A 76 14.97 -11.02 -12.03
N SER A 77 15.58 -11.83 -12.88
CA SER A 77 16.74 -11.40 -13.67
C SER A 77 16.25 -10.63 -14.89
N GLU A 78 17.11 -9.85 -15.55
CA GLU A 78 16.80 -9.22 -16.85
C GLU A 78 16.37 -10.30 -17.86
N THR A 79 15.07 -10.55 -17.93
CA THR A 79 14.43 -11.65 -18.65
C THR A 79 13.49 -11.05 -19.69
N ALA A 80 13.29 -11.76 -20.78
CA ALA A 80 12.38 -11.30 -21.82
C ALA A 80 10.95 -11.19 -21.26
N GLU A 81 10.17 -10.25 -21.77
CA GLU A 81 8.78 -10.03 -21.36
C GLU A 81 7.95 -11.32 -21.34
N GLU A 82 8.12 -12.16 -22.37
CA GLU A 82 7.45 -13.47 -22.49
C GLU A 82 7.77 -14.43 -21.33
N GLU A 83 8.98 -14.35 -20.76
CA GLU A 83 9.39 -15.17 -19.62
C GLU A 83 8.74 -14.67 -18.31
N ILE A 84 8.55 -13.35 -18.18
CA ILE A 84 7.85 -12.73 -17.05
C ILE A 84 6.36 -13.08 -17.12
N GLU A 85 5.73 -13.00 -18.28
CA GLU A 85 4.34 -13.41 -18.48
C GLU A 85 4.13 -14.90 -18.14
N ASN A 86 5.04 -15.77 -18.56
CA ASN A 86 4.97 -17.18 -18.22
C ASN A 86 5.17 -17.44 -16.72
N LEU A 87 6.17 -16.80 -16.09
CA LEU A 87 6.42 -16.90 -14.66
C LEU A 87 5.20 -16.45 -13.85
N THR A 88 4.62 -15.32 -14.21
CA THR A 88 3.45 -14.77 -13.51
C THR A 88 2.20 -15.63 -13.69
N THR A 89 2.02 -16.23 -14.87
CA THR A 89 0.95 -17.20 -15.14
C THR A 89 1.08 -18.43 -14.25
N ILE A 90 2.27 -19.07 -14.23
CA ILE A 90 2.54 -20.24 -13.39
C ILE A 90 2.36 -19.90 -11.91
N PHE A 91 2.81 -18.71 -11.49
CA PHE A 91 2.66 -18.25 -10.12
C PHE A 91 1.17 -18.07 -9.74
N SER A 92 0.38 -17.43 -10.60
CA SER A 92 -1.06 -17.25 -10.41
C SER A 92 -1.78 -18.59 -10.25
N ASP A 93 -1.50 -19.54 -11.13
CA ASP A 93 -2.11 -20.88 -11.12
C ASP A 93 -1.72 -21.67 -9.86
N SER A 94 -0.45 -21.56 -9.46
CA SER A 94 0.05 -22.24 -8.26
C SER A 94 -0.55 -21.67 -6.98
N ILE A 95 -0.65 -20.35 -6.87
CA ILE A 95 -1.21 -19.66 -5.69
C ILE A 95 -2.72 -19.90 -5.60
N SER A 96 -3.44 -19.79 -6.71
CA SER A 96 -4.89 -20.02 -6.74
C SER A 96 -5.26 -21.45 -6.33
N THR A 97 -4.42 -22.44 -6.69
CA THR A 97 -4.62 -23.84 -6.30
C THR A 97 -4.19 -24.13 -4.87
N SER A 98 -3.06 -23.59 -4.42
CA SER A 98 -2.45 -23.96 -3.13
C SER A 98 -2.99 -23.16 -1.94
N VAL A 99 -3.50 -21.96 -2.19
CA VAL A 99 -3.85 -20.97 -1.15
C VAL A 99 -5.34 -20.58 -1.23
N GLN A 100 -6.16 -21.49 -1.78
CA GLN A 100 -7.57 -21.26 -2.04
C GLN A 100 -8.31 -20.84 -0.75
N GLY A 101 -8.94 -19.65 -0.80
CA GLY A 101 -9.74 -19.10 0.30
C GLY A 101 -8.96 -18.30 1.36
N LEU A 102 -7.62 -18.25 1.30
CA LEU A 102 -6.80 -17.44 2.20
C LEU A 102 -6.39 -16.09 1.62
N ILE A 103 -6.32 -15.97 0.29
CA ILE A 103 -5.95 -14.75 -0.43
C ILE A 103 -7.00 -14.48 -1.51
N ASN A 104 -7.45 -13.23 -1.57
CA ASN A 104 -8.35 -12.67 -2.57
C ASN A 104 -7.63 -11.55 -3.36
N ASN A 105 -8.22 -11.17 -4.49
CA ASN A 105 -7.81 -10.01 -5.29
C ASN A 105 -6.31 -10.00 -5.64
N LEU A 106 -5.81 -11.12 -6.17
CA LEU A 106 -4.44 -11.23 -6.68
C LEU A 106 -4.32 -10.38 -7.96
N VAL A 107 -3.56 -9.30 -7.88
CA VAL A 107 -3.30 -8.39 -9.01
C VAL A 107 -1.82 -8.48 -9.35
N ILE A 108 -1.54 -9.15 -10.47
CA ILE A 108 -0.17 -9.33 -11.00
C ILE A 108 0.15 -8.29 -12.07
N GLN A 109 -0.81 -8.01 -12.94
CA GLN A 109 -0.69 -7.04 -14.02
C GLN A 109 -1.82 -6.02 -13.91
N ARG A 110 -1.48 -4.74 -14.13
CA ARG A 110 -2.40 -3.62 -14.19
C ARG A 110 -2.34 -3.00 -15.60
N PRO A 111 -2.99 -3.63 -16.59
CA PRO A 111 -2.99 -3.09 -17.94
C PRO A 111 -3.58 -1.68 -17.92
N ASP A 112 -3.01 -0.79 -18.73
CA ASP A 112 -3.50 0.58 -18.94
C ASP A 112 -3.59 1.48 -17.69
N VAL A 113 -2.99 1.10 -16.55
CA VAL A 113 -3.06 1.88 -15.30
C VAL A 113 -2.57 3.32 -15.48
N GLU A 114 -1.55 3.54 -16.31
CA GLU A 114 -1.04 4.87 -16.64
C GLU A 114 -2.09 5.72 -17.35
N LYS A 115 -2.88 5.10 -18.25
CA LYS A 115 -3.97 5.78 -18.98
C LYS A 115 -5.14 6.08 -18.07
N GLU A 116 -5.51 5.16 -17.18
CA GLU A 116 -6.59 5.38 -16.21
C GLU A 116 -6.25 6.52 -15.26
N VAL A 117 -5.03 6.52 -14.73
CA VAL A 117 -4.52 7.59 -13.86
C VAL A 117 -4.51 8.91 -14.63
N TYR A 118 -3.96 8.92 -15.84
CA TYR A 118 -3.98 10.11 -16.70
C TYR A 118 -5.42 10.62 -16.92
N ALA A 119 -6.35 9.75 -17.30
CA ALA A 119 -7.74 10.11 -17.56
C ALA A 119 -8.41 10.70 -16.34
N TYR A 120 -8.18 10.14 -15.15
CA TYR A 120 -8.71 10.66 -13.89
C TYR A 120 -8.23 12.08 -13.59
N TYR A 121 -6.92 12.31 -13.68
CA TYR A 121 -6.33 13.64 -13.46
C TYR A 121 -6.73 14.64 -14.54
N HIS A 122 -6.81 14.18 -15.80
CA HIS A 122 -7.20 15.02 -16.93
C HIS A 122 -8.68 15.45 -16.84
N GLN A 123 -9.59 14.53 -16.49
CA GLN A 123 -11.01 14.83 -16.34
C GLN A 123 -11.29 15.81 -15.18
N ASN A 124 -10.50 15.71 -14.10
CA ASN A 124 -10.63 16.54 -12.91
C ASN A 124 -9.56 17.65 -12.85
N PHE A 125 -8.90 17.93 -13.98
CA PHE A 125 -7.76 18.84 -14.07
C PHE A 125 -7.98 20.21 -13.40
N PRO A 126 -9.15 20.89 -13.58
CA PRO A 126 -9.39 22.18 -12.95
C PRO A 126 -9.33 22.19 -11.41
N ILE A 127 -9.55 21.03 -10.78
CA ILE A 127 -9.54 20.87 -9.31
C ILE A 127 -8.10 20.81 -8.77
N PHE A 128 -7.15 20.34 -9.58
CA PHE A 128 -5.77 20.09 -9.16
C PHE A 128 -4.80 21.23 -9.48
N ILE A 129 -5.22 22.21 -10.27
CA ILE A 129 -4.39 23.36 -10.65
C ILE A 129 -4.59 24.55 -9.71
N ALA A 130 -3.52 25.30 -9.48
CA ALA A 130 -3.57 26.56 -8.72
C ALA A 130 -4.07 27.72 -9.60
N ASP A 131 -4.55 28.80 -8.98
CA ASP A 131 -5.04 29.99 -9.69
C ASP A 131 -4.00 30.59 -10.66
N ALA A 132 -2.71 30.55 -10.30
CA ALA A 132 -1.62 31.02 -11.15
C ALA A 132 -1.49 30.22 -12.47
N TYR A 133 -1.99 28.98 -12.53
CA TYR A 133 -1.92 28.15 -13.73
C TYR A 133 -2.83 28.70 -14.84
N TYR A 134 -3.91 29.43 -14.50
CA TYR A 134 -4.82 30.00 -15.49
C TYR A 134 -4.15 31.04 -16.40
N GLU A 135 -3.12 31.75 -15.93
CA GLU A 135 -2.31 32.64 -16.78
C GLU A 135 -1.58 31.88 -17.89
N SER A 136 -1.09 30.67 -17.59
CA SER A 136 -0.47 29.78 -18.57
C SER A 136 -1.49 29.26 -19.59
N ILE A 137 -2.71 28.95 -19.15
CA ILE A 137 -3.81 28.54 -20.03
C ILE A 137 -4.18 29.68 -20.98
N GLU A 138 -4.33 30.91 -20.46
CA GLU A 138 -4.65 32.08 -21.26
C GLU A 138 -3.62 32.32 -22.38
N ASN A 139 -2.34 32.11 -22.08
CA ASN A 139 -1.28 32.17 -23.09
C ASN A 139 -1.38 31.06 -24.16
N LYS A 140 -1.80 29.85 -23.77
CA LYS A 140 -1.95 28.69 -24.68
C LYS A 140 -3.17 28.79 -25.60
N ILE A 141 -4.23 29.49 -25.18
CA ILE A 141 -5.45 29.70 -25.99
C ILE A 141 -5.39 30.91 -26.93
N LYS A 142 -4.26 31.63 -26.99
CA LYS A 142 -4.03 32.70 -27.98
C LYS A 142 -3.95 32.10 -29.39
N LYS A 143 -4.50 32.81 -30.38
CA LYS A 143 -4.64 32.34 -31.77
C LYS A 143 -3.32 31.83 -32.38
N ASP A 144 -2.22 32.55 -32.17
CA ASP A 144 -0.91 32.18 -32.71
C ASP A 144 -0.33 30.95 -32.00
N THR A 145 -0.55 30.85 -30.69
CA THR A 145 -0.14 29.69 -29.88
C THR A 145 -0.92 28.44 -30.27
N ILE A 146 -2.24 28.54 -30.44
CA ILE A 146 -3.11 27.43 -30.89
C ILE A 146 -2.60 26.87 -32.22
N ARG A 147 -2.34 27.74 -33.20
CA ARG A 147 -1.87 27.30 -34.52
C ARG A 147 -0.55 26.53 -34.41
N THR A 148 0.38 27.06 -33.61
CA THR A 148 1.68 26.43 -33.37
C THR A 148 1.54 25.08 -32.68
N SER A 149 0.73 24.99 -31.60
CA SER A 149 0.48 23.75 -30.88
C SER A 149 -0.16 22.68 -31.76
N LEU A 150 -1.13 23.04 -32.61
CA LEU A 150 -1.78 22.10 -33.52
C LEU A 150 -0.82 21.56 -34.59
N ILE A 151 0.09 22.39 -35.11
CA ILE A 151 1.14 21.93 -36.05
C ILE A 151 2.06 20.93 -35.34
N HIS A 152 2.47 21.20 -34.11
CA HIS A 152 3.28 20.27 -33.32
C HIS A 152 2.53 18.97 -33.02
N ALA A 153 1.27 19.05 -32.60
CA ALA A 153 0.41 17.88 -32.39
C ALA A 153 0.31 17.01 -33.65
N GLN A 154 0.11 17.63 -34.81
CA GLN A 154 0.07 16.94 -36.09
C GLN A 154 1.41 16.27 -36.43
N GLN A 155 2.54 16.97 -36.26
CA GLN A 155 3.87 16.41 -36.49
C GLN A 155 4.14 15.20 -35.59
N ASN A 156 3.77 15.29 -34.32
CA ASN A 156 3.94 14.22 -33.34
C ASN A 156 3.08 12.99 -33.68
N LEU A 157 1.82 13.18 -34.12
CA LEU A 157 0.95 12.09 -34.57
C LEU A 157 1.49 11.37 -35.81
N LEU A 158 2.21 12.08 -36.69
CA LEU A 158 2.83 11.51 -37.90
C LEU A 158 4.22 10.93 -37.65
N SER A 159 4.79 11.12 -36.46
CA SER A 159 6.09 10.58 -36.08
C SER A 159 6.00 9.09 -35.71
N PRO A 160 7.13 8.35 -35.67
CA PRO A 160 7.15 6.96 -35.22
C PRO A 160 6.57 6.74 -33.81
N SER A 161 6.69 7.74 -32.94
CA SER A 161 6.14 7.72 -31.58
C SER A 161 4.63 8.07 -31.53
N GLY A 162 4.05 8.49 -32.66
CA GLY A 162 2.68 8.97 -32.75
C GLY A 162 1.62 7.95 -32.37
N PHE A 163 1.90 6.64 -32.50
CA PHE A 163 0.99 5.59 -32.09
C PHE A 163 0.75 5.58 -30.57
N VAL A 164 1.82 5.72 -29.78
CA VAL A 164 1.77 5.71 -28.31
C VAL A 164 1.16 7.01 -27.77
N LEU A 165 1.59 8.15 -28.33
CA LEU A 165 1.13 9.47 -27.87
C LEU A 165 -0.25 9.87 -28.41
N LYS A 166 -0.85 9.08 -29.31
CA LYS A 166 -2.09 9.43 -30.01
C LYS A 166 -3.20 9.86 -29.07
N GLU A 167 -3.47 9.05 -28.06
CA GLU A 167 -4.57 9.28 -27.13
C GLU A 167 -4.35 10.54 -26.29
N PHE A 168 -3.13 10.76 -25.80
CA PHE A 168 -2.75 11.97 -25.07
C PHE A 168 -2.87 13.23 -25.92
N ILE A 169 -2.43 13.19 -27.18
CA ILE A 169 -2.51 14.34 -28.10
C ILE A 169 -3.96 14.65 -28.49
N LEU A 170 -4.81 13.62 -28.67
CA LEU A 170 -6.22 13.82 -28.98
C LEU A 170 -6.99 14.41 -27.79
N ASN A 171 -6.64 14.00 -26.57
CA ASN A 171 -7.26 14.51 -25.34
C ASN A 171 -6.80 15.94 -25.00
N ASP A 172 -5.54 16.29 -25.29
CA ASP A 172 -4.97 17.62 -25.05
C ASP A 172 -4.09 18.11 -26.22
N PRO A 173 -4.70 18.56 -27.33
CA PRO A 173 -3.97 18.98 -28.54
C PRO A 173 -3.20 20.29 -28.36
N LEU A 174 -3.50 21.05 -27.29
CA LEU A 174 -2.82 22.29 -26.94
C LEU A 174 -1.73 22.09 -25.89
N TYR A 175 -1.57 20.87 -25.37
CA TYR A 175 -0.65 20.54 -24.29
C TYR A 175 -0.86 21.46 -23.08
N ILE A 176 -2.11 21.74 -22.72
CA ILE A 176 -2.48 22.57 -21.56
C ILE A 176 -2.11 21.86 -20.25
N SER A 177 -2.35 20.57 -20.17
CA SER A 177 -2.12 19.73 -18.99
C SER A 177 -0.67 19.24 -18.85
N SER A 178 0.16 19.41 -19.89
CA SER A 178 1.50 18.82 -19.92
C SER A 178 2.41 19.29 -18.78
N ASP A 179 2.32 20.57 -18.41
CA ASP A 179 3.20 21.15 -17.39
C ASP A 179 2.78 20.72 -15.96
N PHE A 180 1.48 20.51 -15.76
CA PHE A 180 0.95 19.86 -14.57
C PHE A 180 1.46 18.43 -14.44
N PHE A 181 1.35 17.61 -15.49
CA PHE A 181 1.80 16.20 -15.43
C PHE A 181 3.32 16.07 -15.22
N LYS A 182 4.14 16.94 -15.83
CA LYS A 182 5.59 17.00 -15.53
C LYS A 182 5.87 17.33 -14.07
N THR A 183 5.08 18.23 -13.49
CA THR A 183 5.21 18.62 -12.09
C THR A 183 4.75 17.49 -11.17
N LEU A 184 3.67 16.79 -11.54
CA LEU A 184 3.16 15.63 -10.84
C LEU A 184 4.23 14.54 -10.79
N GLU A 185 4.80 14.16 -11.93
CA GLU A 185 5.88 13.18 -12.05
C GLU A 185 7.08 13.53 -11.15
N LYS A 186 7.51 14.79 -11.14
CA LYS A 186 8.62 15.26 -10.30
C LYS A 186 8.31 15.20 -8.80
N ASN A 187 7.06 15.44 -8.40
CA ASN A 187 6.64 15.48 -7.00
C ASN A 187 6.24 14.12 -6.45
N THR A 188 5.82 13.19 -7.31
CA THR A 188 5.56 11.80 -6.95
C THR A 188 6.88 11.09 -6.71
N ASN A 189 7.41 11.18 -5.49
CA ASN A 189 8.59 10.45 -4.98
C ASN A 189 8.41 8.90 -4.96
N PHE A 190 7.71 8.31 -5.91
CA PHE A 190 7.68 6.86 -6.16
C PHE A 190 8.92 6.42 -6.96
N SER A 191 10.06 7.11 -6.78
CA SER A 191 11.29 7.00 -7.59
C SER A 191 11.93 5.61 -7.63
N ASN A 192 11.37 4.63 -6.93
CA ASN A 192 11.93 3.28 -6.80
C ASN A 192 11.06 2.21 -7.47
N ILE A 193 9.99 2.62 -8.18
CA ILE A 193 9.06 1.71 -8.84
C ILE A 193 8.87 2.15 -10.29
N THR A 194 8.93 1.19 -11.22
CA THR A 194 8.67 1.39 -12.65
C THR A 194 7.50 0.51 -13.08
N ILE A 195 6.70 0.99 -14.03
CA ILE A 195 5.60 0.20 -14.60
C ILE A 195 5.96 -0.07 -16.06
N GLU A 196 6.00 -1.35 -16.44
CA GLU A 196 6.24 -1.77 -17.83
C GLU A 196 5.19 -2.78 -18.23
N ASN A 197 4.42 -2.45 -19.28
CA ASN A 197 3.35 -3.28 -19.81
C ASN A 197 2.34 -3.76 -18.73
N GLY A 198 2.11 -2.90 -17.73
CA GLY A 198 1.21 -3.16 -16.60
C GLY A 198 1.84 -3.96 -15.46
N PHE A 199 3.07 -4.45 -15.59
CA PHE A 199 3.82 -5.04 -14.48
C PHE A 199 4.52 -3.97 -13.66
N VAL A 200 4.58 -4.16 -12.35
CA VAL A 200 5.17 -3.18 -11.42
C VAL A 200 6.52 -3.70 -10.95
N PHE A 201 7.60 -3.07 -11.38
CA PHE A 201 8.98 -3.45 -11.04
C PHE A 201 9.61 -2.47 -10.05
N SER A 202 10.69 -2.90 -9.41
CA SER A 202 11.65 -1.96 -8.83
C SER A 202 12.35 -1.15 -9.92
N ASP A 203 12.87 0.03 -9.57
CA ASP A 203 13.62 0.90 -10.50
C ASP A 203 14.82 0.18 -11.14
N ASP A 204 15.48 -0.72 -10.40
CA ASP A 204 16.57 -1.56 -10.91
C ASP A 204 16.11 -2.82 -11.65
N LYS A 205 14.80 -3.00 -11.85
CA LYS A 205 14.14 -4.14 -12.51
C LYS A 205 14.46 -5.52 -11.92
N LYS A 206 15.01 -5.57 -10.70
CA LYS A 206 15.35 -6.85 -10.05
C LYS A 206 14.17 -7.47 -9.32
N PHE A 207 13.14 -6.70 -9.02
CA PHE A 207 11.98 -7.18 -8.27
C PHE A 207 10.69 -6.86 -9.01
N LEU A 208 9.84 -7.87 -9.17
CA LEU A 208 8.45 -7.74 -9.60
C LEU A 208 7.55 -7.70 -8.36
N PHE A 209 6.70 -6.68 -8.28
CA PHE A 209 5.75 -6.50 -7.19
C PHE A 209 4.35 -6.96 -7.60
N ILE A 210 3.83 -7.91 -6.84
CA ILE A 210 2.46 -8.42 -6.97
C ILE A 210 1.71 -8.04 -5.70
N THR A 211 0.45 -7.63 -5.85
CA THR A 211 -0.38 -7.28 -4.69
C THR A 211 -1.53 -8.26 -4.55
N ALA A 212 -1.85 -8.61 -3.32
CA ALA A 212 -3.01 -9.41 -3.00
C ALA A 212 -3.64 -8.94 -1.69
N GLN A 213 -4.81 -9.45 -1.35
CA GLN A 213 -5.49 -9.15 -0.08
C GLN A 213 -5.72 -10.46 0.68
N PRO A 214 -5.27 -10.62 1.93
CA PRO A 214 -5.62 -11.80 2.69
C PRO A 214 -7.11 -11.77 3.06
N ASN A 215 -7.74 -12.94 3.10
CA ASN A 215 -9.16 -13.10 3.42
C ASN A 215 -9.44 -13.16 4.94
N PHE A 216 -8.46 -12.80 5.75
CA PHE A 216 -8.57 -12.71 7.20
C PHE A 216 -8.21 -11.29 7.64
N ALA A 217 -8.89 -10.79 8.66
CA ALA A 217 -8.52 -9.54 9.29
C ALA A 217 -7.21 -9.75 10.07
N VAL A 218 -6.23 -8.87 9.87
CA VAL A 218 -5.04 -8.80 10.73
C VAL A 218 -5.52 -8.31 12.10
N SER A 219 -5.55 -9.21 13.09
CA SER A 219 -6.01 -8.94 14.46
C SER A 219 -4.97 -8.22 15.29
#